data_AF-A0A955Q5J0-F1
#
_entry.id   AF-A0A955Q5J0-F1
#
_cell.length_a   1.000
_cell.length_b   1.000
_cell.length_c   1.000
_cell.angle_alpha   90.00
_cell.angle_beta   90.00
_cell.angle_gamma   90.00
#
_symmetry.space_group_name_H-M   'P 1'
#
loop_
_entity.id
_entity.type
_entity.pdbx_description
1 polymer ?
#
loop_
_entity_poly.entity_id
_entity_poly.type
_entity_poly.pdbx_seq_one_letter_code
_entity_poly.pdbx_strand_id
1 'polypeptide(L)'
;MAKTVKRIGVITGDPRLADPTKRNAQYNEEDMATHNAMKAAFQELSDYTFLFYDDHARLFEQLQQDRPDLVVNFCDTGFRNVPAQELNIPAYLEMLGIPYTGAPPSAMVICFDKAIVRLVAQSHGVPVPREYFID
;
A
#
# COMPACT_ATOMS: atom_id res chain seq x y z
N MET A 1 -18.25 18.75 -13.48
CA MET A 1 -18.33 17.38 -14.06
C MET A 1 -17.29 16.52 -13.37
N ALA A 2 -17.63 15.30 -12.97
CA ALA A 2 -16.64 14.38 -12.38
C ALA A 2 -15.61 14.01 -13.45
N LYS A 3 -14.32 13.99 -13.08
CA LYS A 3 -13.22 13.60 -13.98
C LYS A 3 -13.37 12.11 -14.32
N THR A 4 -13.34 11.77 -15.61
CA THR A 4 -13.36 10.36 -16.04
C THR A 4 -12.03 9.71 -15.69
N VAL A 5 -12.06 8.67 -14.85
CA VAL A 5 -10.87 7.89 -14.46
C VAL A 5 -10.50 6.95 -15.61
N LYS A 6 -9.29 7.09 -16.15
CA LYS A 6 -8.75 6.21 -17.21
C LYS A 6 -7.35 5.71 -16.91
N ARG A 7 -6.52 6.51 -16.24
CA ARG A 7 -5.12 6.17 -15.92
C ARG A 7 -5.02 5.76 -14.46
N ILE A 8 -4.75 4.48 -14.22
CA ILE A 8 -4.67 3.91 -12.87
C ILE A 8 -3.21 3.59 -12.56
N GLY A 9 -2.70 4.20 -11.50
CA GLY A 9 -1.43 3.80 -10.90
C GLY A 9 -1.61 2.59 -10.00
N VAL A 10 -0.68 1.66 -9.99
CA VAL A 10 -0.65 0.54 -9.03
C VAL A 10 0.70 0.60 -8.33
N ILE A 11 0.71 0.92 -7.04
CA ILE A 11 1.94 0.97 -6.24
C ILE A 11 2.04 -0.34 -5.46
N THR A 12 3.21 -0.97 -5.45
CA THR A 12 3.46 -2.25 -4.78
C THR A 12 4.75 -2.18 -3.96
N GLY A 13 5.09 -3.25 -3.24
CA GLY A 13 6.46 -3.41 -2.73
C GLY A 13 7.52 -3.43 -3.84
N ASP A 14 8.76 -3.16 -3.46
CA ASP A 14 9.90 -3.05 -4.37
C ASP A 14 10.71 -4.35 -4.38
N PRO A 15 10.61 -5.19 -5.42
CA PRO A 15 11.28 -6.48 -5.46
C PRO A 15 12.81 -6.39 -5.62
N ARG A 16 13.36 -5.19 -5.91
CA ARG A 16 14.81 -4.95 -6.02
C ARG A 16 15.45 -4.66 -4.67
N LEU A 17 14.66 -4.42 -3.63
CA LEU A 17 15.12 -4.09 -2.28
C LEU A 17 14.89 -5.24 -1.32
N ALA A 18 15.66 -5.27 -0.24
CA ALA A 18 15.45 -6.25 0.84
C ALA A 18 14.10 -6.02 1.51
N ASP A 19 13.39 -7.09 1.86
CA ASP A 19 12.09 -7.05 2.54
C ASP A 19 12.15 -7.93 3.80
N PRO A 20 12.14 -7.35 5.02
CA PRO A 20 12.31 -8.11 6.26
C PRO A 20 11.17 -9.09 6.56
N THR A 21 10.03 -8.98 5.88
CA THR A 21 8.89 -9.88 6.06
C THR A 21 9.01 -11.16 5.23
N LYS A 22 9.92 -11.18 4.24
CA LYS A 22 10.16 -12.30 3.33
C LYS A 22 11.27 -13.23 3.84
N ARG A 23 11.25 -14.47 3.36
CA ARG A 23 12.29 -15.46 3.66
C ARG A 23 13.64 -14.96 3.14
N ASN A 24 14.68 -14.97 3.98
CA ASN A 24 16.02 -14.44 3.66
C ASN A 24 16.03 -12.96 3.25
N ALA A 25 14.99 -12.21 3.62
CA ALA A 25 14.79 -10.82 3.28
C ALA A 25 14.76 -10.49 1.77
N GLN A 26 14.35 -11.45 0.92
CA GLN A 26 14.36 -11.31 -0.53
C GLN A 26 13.09 -11.88 -1.16
N TYR A 27 12.68 -11.28 -2.28
CA TYR A 27 11.61 -11.81 -3.12
C TYR A 27 12.09 -13.10 -3.80
N ASN A 28 11.30 -14.16 -3.68
CA ASN A 28 11.56 -15.44 -4.35
C ASN A 28 10.74 -15.58 -5.65
N GLU A 29 10.88 -16.73 -6.32
CA GLU A 29 10.18 -17.00 -7.57
C GLU A 29 8.64 -17.00 -7.42
N GLU A 30 8.12 -17.47 -6.29
CA GLU A 30 6.68 -17.49 -5.98
C GLU A 30 6.15 -16.06 -5.72
N ASP A 31 6.91 -15.23 -5.00
CA ASP A 31 6.58 -13.82 -4.81
C ASP A 31 6.52 -13.10 -6.17
N MET A 32 7.51 -13.34 -7.04
CA MET A 32 7.55 -12.74 -8.37
C MET A 32 6.44 -13.27 -9.28
N ALA A 33 6.11 -14.56 -9.21
CA ALA A 33 4.98 -15.14 -9.94
C ALA A 33 3.65 -14.50 -9.52
N THR A 34 3.44 -14.32 -8.22
CA THR A 34 2.26 -13.65 -7.66
C THR A 34 2.17 -12.20 -8.12
N HIS A 35 3.30 -11.48 -8.09
CA HIS A 35 3.38 -10.10 -8.54
C HIS A 35 3.06 -9.96 -10.03
N ASN A 36 3.57 -10.86 -10.87
CA ASN A 36 3.27 -10.88 -12.30
C ASN A 36 1.81 -11.24 -12.60
N ALA A 37 1.24 -12.19 -11.86
CA ALA A 37 -0.17 -12.54 -11.98
C ALA A 37 -1.09 -11.35 -11.62
N MET A 38 -0.75 -10.58 -10.59
CA MET A 38 -1.44 -9.35 -10.23
C MET A 38 -1.39 -8.32 -11.37
N LYS A 39 -0.21 -8.10 -11.97
CA LYS A 39 -0.06 -7.17 -13.10
C LYS A 39 -0.92 -7.60 -14.30
N ALA A 40 -0.90 -8.88 -14.63
CA ALA A 40 -1.72 -9.44 -15.71
C ALA A 40 -3.22 -9.24 -15.46
N ALA A 41 -3.69 -9.50 -14.24
CA ALA A 41 -5.11 -9.33 -13.87
C ALA A 41 -5.59 -7.88 -14.03
N PHE A 42 -4.78 -6.89 -13.68
CA PHE A 42 -5.12 -5.48 -13.96
C PHE A 42 -5.17 -5.22 -15.47
N GLN A 43 -4.20 -5.72 -16.23
CA GLN A 43 -4.11 -5.51 -17.67
C GLN A 43 -5.26 -6.12 -18.48
N GLU A 44 -6.00 -7.09 -17.92
CA GLU A 44 -7.23 -7.62 -18.53
C GLU A 44 -8.36 -6.58 -18.62
N LEU A 45 -8.32 -5.52 -17.79
CA LEU A 45 -9.30 -4.44 -17.77
C LEU A 45 -8.98 -3.39 -18.86
N SER A 46 -9.38 -3.68 -20.09
CA SER A 46 -9.06 -2.88 -21.29
C SER A 46 -9.60 -1.45 -21.30
N ASP A 47 -10.57 -1.13 -20.44
CA ASP A 47 -11.12 0.21 -20.30
C ASP A 47 -10.16 1.22 -19.64
N TYR A 48 -9.06 0.74 -19.05
CA TYR A 48 -8.10 1.53 -18.29
C TYR A 48 -6.67 1.35 -18.80
N THR A 49 -5.83 2.34 -18.51
CA THR A 49 -4.38 2.28 -18.71
C THR A 49 -3.70 2.15 -17.36
N PHE A 50 -2.95 1.07 -17.15
CA PHE A 50 -2.26 0.81 -15.88
C PHE A 50 -0.80 1.22 -15.93
N LEU A 51 -0.35 1.92 -14.88
CA LEU A 51 1.03 2.27 -14.61
C LEU A 51 1.45 1.55 -13.33
N PHE A 52 2.48 0.70 -13.41
CA PHE A 52 2.97 -0.03 -12.25
C PHE A 52 4.18 0.69 -11.65
N TYR A 53 4.10 0.97 -10.36
CA TYR A 53 5.15 1.61 -9.59
C TYR A 53 5.68 0.63 -8.54
N ASP A 54 6.67 -0.17 -8.94
CA ASP A 54 7.41 -1.04 -8.03
C ASP A 54 8.80 -0.47 -7.70
N ASP A 55 9.29 0.56 -8.43
CA ASP A 55 10.59 1.20 -8.22
C ASP A 55 10.50 2.38 -7.26
N HIS A 56 10.76 2.09 -5.98
CA HIS A 56 10.72 3.08 -4.92
C HIS A 56 11.80 4.16 -5.06
N ALA A 57 12.89 3.92 -5.81
CA ALA A 57 13.88 4.96 -6.07
C ALA A 57 13.35 6.08 -6.99
N ARG A 58 12.39 5.74 -7.86
CA ARG A 58 11.81 6.68 -8.85
C ARG A 58 10.36 7.05 -8.56
N LEU A 59 9.71 6.36 -7.63
CA LEU A 59 8.29 6.51 -7.31
C LEU A 59 7.84 7.97 -7.18
N PHE A 60 8.52 8.75 -6.33
CA PHE A 60 8.10 10.13 -6.05
C PHE A 60 8.32 11.06 -7.25
N GLU A 61 9.42 10.90 -7.96
CA GLU A 61 9.69 11.64 -9.20
C GLU A 61 8.60 11.34 -10.24
N GLN A 62 8.30 10.06 -10.47
CA GLN A 62 7.32 9.64 -11.45
C GLN A 62 5.91 10.13 -11.12
N LEU A 63 5.49 10.05 -9.84
CA LEU A 63 4.19 10.57 -9.41
C LEU A 63 4.11 12.10 -9.52
N GLN A 64 5.22 12.82 -9.33
CA GLN A 64 5.22 14.27 -9.51
C GLN A 64 5.13 14.68 -10.98
N GLN A 65 5.85 13.99 -11.86
CA GLN A 65 5.91 14.29 -13.29
C GLN A 65 4.66 13.84 -14.04
N ASP A 66 4.13 12.66 -13.68
CA ASP A 66 3.04 12.02 -14.40
C ASP A 66 2.01 11.41 -13.43
N ARG A 67 1.02 12.23 -13.05
CA ARG A 67 -0.01 11.85 -12.08
C ARG A 67 -1.07 10.95 -12.71
N PRO A 68 -1.32 9.74 -12.17
CA PRO A 68 -2.49 8.96 -12.55
C PRO A 68 -3.79 9.62 -12.05
N ASP A 69 -4.92 9.18 -12.57
CA ASP A 69 -6.24 9.65 -12.14
C ASP A 69 -6.66 9.06 -10.79
N LEU A 70 -6.18 7.85 -10.50
CA LEU A 70 -6.40 7.08 -9.29
C LEU A 70 -5.17 6.20 -9.04
N VAL A 71 -4.81 5.99 -7.78
CA VAL A 71 -3.84 4.97 -7.38
C VAL A 71 -4.52 3.82 -6.66
N VAL A 72 -4.29 2.61 -7.13
CA VAL A 72 -4.54 1.39 -6.38
C VAL A 72 -3.32 1.13 -5.48
N ASN A 73 -3.47 1.37 -4.17
CA ASN A 73 -2.40 1.15 -3.21
C ASN A 73 -2.32 -0.34 -2.83
N PHE A 74 -1.39 -1.07 -3.44
CA PHE A 74 -1.05 -2.47 -3.15
C PHE A 74 0.29 -2.59 -2.42
N CYS A 75 0.79 -1.49 -1.84
CA CYS A 75 2.07 -1.48 -1.13
C CYS A 75 1.84 -1.73 0.36
N ASP A 76 1.94 -2.99 0.76
CA ASP A 76 1.87 -3.46 2.16
C ASP A 76 3.26 -3.53 2.83
N THR A 77 4.34 -3.39 2.05
CA THR A 77 5.73 -3.43 2.56
C THR A 77 6.23 -2.07 3.03
N GLY A 78 5.53 -0.99 2.69
CA GLY A 78 5.92 0.39 2.91
C GLY A 78 7.06 0.89 2.03
N PHE A 79 7.35 2.20 2.13
CA PHE A 79 8.39 2.80 1.31
C PHE A 79 9.74 2.12 1.53
N ARG A 80 10.41 1.76 0.44
CA ARG A 80 11.65 0.96 0.43
C ARG A 80 11.57 -0.37 1.18
N ASN A 81 10.38 -0.98 1.26
CA ASN A 81 10.08 -2.19 2.02
C ASN A 81 10.39 -2.05 3.52
N VAL A 82 10.19 -0.85 4.08
CA VAL A 82 10.25 -0.60 5.52
C VAL A 82 8.82 -0.63 6.07
N PRO A 83 8.39 -1.66 6.82
CA PRO A 83 6.99 -1.80 7.24
C PRO A 83 6.46 -0.62 8.05
N ALA A 84 7.30 0.01 8.87
CA ALA A 84 6.93 1.22 9.62
C ALA A 84 6.61 2.43 8.72
N GLN A 85 6.91 2.35 7.41
CA GLN A 85 6.66 3.38 6.41
C GLN A 85 5.47 3.06 5.48
N GLU A 86 4.62 2.09 5.83
CA GLU A 86 3.43 1.73 5.06
C GLU A 86 2.50 2.94 4.84
N LEU A 87 2.26 3.72 5.89
CA LEU A 87 1.39 4.91 5.85
C LEU A 87 1.97 6.07 5.01
N ASN A 88 3.28 6.08 4.76
CA ASN A 88 3.94 7.18 4.05
C ASN A 88 3.55 7.22 2.57
N ILE A 89 3.23 6.06 1.97
CA ILE A 89 2.76 5.97 0.59
C ILE A 89 1.43 6.72 0.41
N PRO A 90 0.34 6.37 1.12
CA PRO A 90 -0.92 7.12 1.00
C PRO A 90 -0.78 8.57 1.49
N ALA A 91 0.05 8.86 2.48
CA ALA A 91 0.28 10.24 2.93
C ALA A 91 0.87 11.11 1.81
N TYR A 92 1.80 10.57 1.04
CA TYR A 92 2.36 11.28 -0.10
C TYR A 92 1.34 11.46 -1.24
N LEU A 93 0.46 10.48 -1.46
CA LEU A 93 -0.64 10.59 -2.43
C LEU A 93 -1.63 11.69 -2.02
N GLU A 94 -2.00 11.77 -0.73
CA GLU A 94 -2.81 12.86 -0.18
C GLU A 94 -2.16 14.23 -0.41
N MET A 95 -0.85 14.35 -0.16
CA MET A 95 -0.10 15.59 -0.42
C MET A 95 -0.12 16.01 -1.89
N LEU A 96 -0.09 15.05 -2.82
CA LEU A 96 -0.19 15.32 -4.26
C LEU A 96 -1.62 15.53 -4.75
N GLY A 97 -2.63 15.32 -3.89
CA GLY A 97 -4.05 15.36 -4.25
C GLY A 97 -4.44 14.24 -5.22
N ILE A 98 -3.71 13.12 -5.22
CA ILE A 98 -4.01 11.96 -6.06
C ILE A 98 -4.99 11.07 -5.29
N PRO A 99 -6.20 10.80 -5.82
CA PRO A 99 -7.12 9.85 -5.20
C PRO A 99 -6.49 8.46 -5.15
N TYR A 100 -6.79 7.68 -4.11
CA TYR A 100 -6.27 6.32 -3.99
C TYR A 100 -7.23 5.37 -3.27
N THR A 101 -7.03 4.06 -3.47
CA THR A 101 -7.79 3.01 -2.78
C THR A 101 -7.15 2.65 -1.44
N GLY A 102 -7.96 2.22 -0.48
CA GLY A 102 -7.51 1.76 0.83
C GLY A 102 -7.76 2.76 1.94
N ALA A 103 -7.06 2.59 3.06
CA ALA A 103 -7.26 3.41 4.25
C ALA A 103 -6.42 4.71 4.20
N PRO A 104 -6.90 5.82 4.79
CA PRO A 104 -6.08 7.01 4.99
C PRO A 104 -4.95 6.77 5.99
N PRO A 105 -3.85 7.54 5.93
CA PRO A 105 -2.72 7.40 6.85
C PRO A 105 -3.14 7.49 8.31
N SER A 106 -4.12 8.35 8.63
CA SER A 106 -4.68 8.49 9.98
C SER A 106 -5.29 7.19 10.51
N ALA A 107 -6.04 6.47 9.68
CA ALA A 107 -6.61 5.18 10.04
C ALA A 107 -5.51 4.10 10.12
N MET A 108 -4.53 4.12 9.23
CA MET A 108 -3.40 3.17 9.26
C MET A 108 -2.60 3.28 10.55
N VAL A 109 -2.29 4.50 11.02
CA VAL A 109 -1.59 4.72 12.29
C VAL A 109 -2.35 4.09 13.47
N ILE A 110 -3.67 4.29 13.53
CA ILE A 110 -4.49 3.73 14.61
C ILE A 110 -4.53 2.19 14.52
N CYS A 111 -4.65 1.65 13.31
CA CYS A 111 -4.79 0.21 13.07
C CYS A 111 -3.47 -0.58 13.16
N PHE A 112 -2.33 0.11 13.10
CA PHE A 112 -1.00 -0.48 13.21
C PHE A 112 -0.73 -1.00 14.63
N ASP A 113 -1.20 -0.29 15.66
CA ASP A 113 -1.04 -0.68 17.06
C ASP A 113 -2.27 -1.45 17.56
N LYS A 114 -2.09 -2.75 17.83
CA LYS A 114 -3.17 -3.61 18.31
C LYS A 114 -3.66 -3.27 19.71
N ALA A 115 -2.84 -2.67 20.56
CA ALA A 115 -3.27 -2.17 21.87
C ALA A 115 -4.24 -0.99 21.69
N ILE A 116 -3.93 -0.06 20.78
CA ILE A 116 -4.83 1.07 20.46
C ILE A 116 -6.14 0.55 19.85
N VAL A 117 -6.07 -0.33 18.85
CA VAL A 117 -7.27 -0.93 18.22
C VAL A 117 -8.16 -1.58 19.27
N ARG A 118 -7.58 -2.36 20.17
CA ARG A 118 -8.31 -3.04 21.24
C ARG A 118 -9.00 -2.04 22.17
N LEU A 119 -8.30 -1.00 22.61
CA LEU A 119 -8.85 0.02 23.51
C LEU A 119 -10.05 0.73 22.88
N VAL A 120 -9.96 1.10 21.60
CA VAL A 120 -11.06 1.72 20.84
C VAL A 120 -12.21 0.74 20.63
N ALA A 121 -11.93 -0.51 20.24
CA ALA A 121 -12.97 -1.52 20.06
C ALA A 121 -13.74 -1.79 21.37
N GLN A 122 -13.02 -1.94 22.48
CA GLN A 122 -13.62 -2.18 23.80
C GLN A 122 -14.48 -1.00 24.28
N SER A 123 -14.05 0.25 24.05
CA SER A 123 -14.83 1.43 24.44
C SER A 123 -16.16 1.54 23.67
N HIS A 124 -16.23 0.97 22.47
CA HIS A 124 -17.42 0.87 21.63
C HIS A 124 -18.21 -0.45 21.82
N GLY A 125 -17.87 -1.26 22.82
CA GLY A 125 -18.59 -2.51 23.11
C GLY A 125 -18.34 -3.63 22.10
N VAL A 126 -17.33 -3.49 21.22
CA VAL A 126 -16.90 -4.56 20.33
C VAL A 126 -16.13 -5.60 21.16
N PRO A 127 -16.50 -6.89 21.13
CA PRO A 127 -15.77 -7.92 21.85
C PRO A 127 -14.32 -8.01 21.40
N VAL A 128 -13.40 -8.00 22.36
CA VAL A 128 -11.96 -8.17 22.14
C VAL A 128 -11.42 -9.32 23.01
N PRO A 129 -10.37 -10.05 22.57
CA PRO A 129 -9.74 -11.07 23.40
C PRO A 129 -9.20 -10.51 24.72
N ARG A 130 -9.16 -11.33 25.77
CA ARG A 130 -8.39 -11.02 26.98
C ARG A 130 -6.90 -11.16 26.67
N GLU A 131 -6.10 -10.20 27.10
CA GLU A 131 -4.65 -10.18 26.86
C GLU A 131 -3.90 -9.87 28.16
N TYR A 132 -2.62 -10.24 28.18
CA TYR A 132 -1.65 -9.82 29.19
C TYR A 132 -0.41 -9.33 28.44
N PHE A 133 0.10 -8.16 28.84
CA PHE A 133 1.35 -7.64 28.32
C PHE A 133 2.53 -8.37 28.97
N ILE A 134 3.51 -8.75 28.16
CA ILE A 134 4.77 -9.36 28.61
C ILE A 134 5.89 -8.51 27.99
N ASP A 135 6.79 -8.02 28.84
CA ASP A 135 7.93 -7.17 28.49
C ASP A 135 9.16 -7.96 28.02
#